data_AF-A0A358PKD4-F1
#
_entry.id   AF-A0A358PKD4-F1
#
_cell.length_a   1.000
_cell.length_b   1.000
_cell.length_c   1.000
_cell.angle_alpha   90.00
_cell.angle_beta   90.00
_cell.angle_gamma   90.00
#
_symmetry.space_group_name_H-M   'P 1'
#
loop_
_entity.id
_entity.type
_entity.pdbx_description
1 polymer ?
#
loop_
_entity_poly.entity_id
_entity_poly.type
_entity_poly.pdbx_seq_one_letter_code
_entity_poly.pdbx_strand_id
1 'polypeptide(L)'
;MLLVPIAAACGGSGELRHITLNEVTRSVFYAPLYIAVSRGYFAEEGIDLEIVTGGGSDKSMTALISGDADFALMGPETGVYVVNEGSANHPMIIGQLTKRDGSFLLSREKTDDFSWEDLRGKSVIAGRAGGMPYMTFIYVLLKNGLKPG
;
A
#
# COMPACT_ATOMS: atom_id res chain seq x y z
N MET A 1 27.74 40.48 -14.82
CA MET A 1 27.33 39.10 -15.17
C MET A 1 28.33 38.17 -14.50
N LEU A 2 28.12 37.84 -13.22
CA LEU A 2 28.98 36.93 -12.48
C LEU A 2 28.57 35.48 -12.80
N LEU A 3 29.47 34.73 -13.42
CA LEU A 3 29.40 33.29 -13.57
C LEU A 3 29.78 32.65 -12.22
N VAL A 4 28.80 32.05 -11.54
CA VAL A 4 29.05 31.18 -10.38
C VAL A 4 29.28 29.76 -10.94
N PRO A 5 30.46 29.16 -10.72
CA PRO A 5 30.69 27.79 -11.13
C PRO A 5 29.90 26.86 -10.21
N ILE A 6 29.03 26.04 -10.78
CA ILE A 6 28.39 24.92 -10.08
C ILE A 6 29.48 23.90 -9.83
N ALA A 7 29.99 23.84 -8.60
CA ALA A 7 30.85 22.75 -8.17
C ALA A 7 30.00 21.48 -8.07
N ALA A 8 30.20 20.57 -9.02
CA ALA A 8 29.72 19.19 -8.91
C ALA A 8 30.48 18.50 -7.78
N ALA A 9 29.85 18.39 -6.61
CA ALA A 9 30.35 17.58 -5.51
C ALA A 9 30.08 16.10 -5.79
N CYS A 10 30.88 15.50 -6.66
CA CYS A 10 31.05 14.05 -6.71
C CYS A 10 32.08 13.66 -5.64
N GLY A 11 31.73 12.74 -4.75
CA GLY A 11 32.71 12.05 -3.90
C GLY A 11 32.40 12.07 -2.41
N GLY A 12 31.28 11.48 -2.01
CA GLY A 12 31.10 10.95 -0.66
C GLY A 12 30.89 9.45 -0.75
N SER A 13 31.93 8.65 -0.50
CA SER A 13 31.79 7.25 -0.11
C SER A 13 31.25 7.19 1.33
N GLY A 14 30.09 7.80 1.55
CA GLY A 14 29.38 7.76 2.82
C GLY A 14 28.68 6.42 2.98
N GLU A 15 28.65 5.91 4.21
CA GLU A 15 27.82 4.78 4.57
C GLU A 15 26.37 5.05 4.14
N LEU A 16 25.79 4.13 3.37
CA LEU A 16 24.43 4.28 2.89
C LEU A 16 23.48 4.32 4.09
N ARG A 17 22.50 5.22 4.06
CA ARG A 17 21.48 5.25 5.10
C ARG A 17 20.57 4.05 4.92
N HIS A 18 20.60 3.14 5.89
CA HIS A 18 19.68 2.01 5.93
C HIS A 18 18.25 2.51 6.20
N ILE A 19 17.31 2.02 5.41
CA ILE A 19 15.87 2.30 5.52
C ILE A 19 15.11 0.99 5.37
N THR A 20 14.22 0.71 6.31
CA THR A 20 13.31 -0.44 6.24
C THR A 20 11.95 0.02 5.75
N LEU A 21 11.54 -0.51 4.59
CA LEU A 21 10.19 -0.36 4.05
C LEU A 21 9.41 -1.65 4.28
N ASN A 22 8.29 -1.57 4.99
CA ASN A 22 7.36 -2.68 5.13
C ASN A 22 6.28 -2.59 4.05
N GLU A 23 5.87 -3.72 3.48
CA GLU A 23 4.70 -3.76 2.61
C GLU A 23 3.75 -4.87 3.02
N VAL A 24 2.45 -4.63 2.82
CA VAL A 24 1.42 -5.60 3.21
C VAL A 24 1.55 -6.92 2.45
N THR A 25 1.94 -6.87 1.18
CA THR A 25 2.15 -8.03 0.30
C THR A 25 3.01 -7.63 -0.91
N ARG A 26 3.73 -8.60 -1.48
CA ARG A 26 4.41 -8.42 -2.77
C ARG A 26 3.37 -8.28 -3.87
N SER A 27 3.30 -7.10 -4.48
CA SER A 27 2.23 -6.77 -5.43
C SER A 27 2.73 -5.98 -6.62
N VAL A 28 2.11 -6.21 -7.78
CA VAL A 28 2.32 -5.41 -8.99
C VAL A 28 1.97 -3.93 -8.78
N PHE A 29 1.13 -3.60 -7.80
CA PHE A 29 0.85 -2.21 -7.43
C PHE A 29 2.09 -1.45 -6.94
N TYR A 30 3.12 -2.16 -6.49
CA TYR A 30 4.40 -1.60 -6.07
C TYR A 30 5.50 -1.82 -7.10
N ALA A 31 5.17 -2.21 -8.34
CA ALA A 31 6.15 -2.42 -9.41
C ALA A 31 7.10 -1.22 -9.62
N PRO A 32 6.64 0.06 -9.57
CA PRO A 32 7.57 1.19 -9.67
C PRO A 32 8.66 1.20 -8.58
N LEU A 33 8.32 0.81 -7.34
CA LEU A 33 9.31 0.67 -6.26
C LEU A 33 10.34 -0.39 -6.60
N TYR A 34 9.91 -1.58 -7.03
CA TYR A 34 10.82 -2.68 -7.34
C TYR A 34 11.72 -2.35 -8.53
N ILE A 35 11.19 -1.63 -9.53
CA ILE A 35 12.00 -1.13 -10.65
C ILE A 35 13.07 -0.18 -10.13
N ALA A 36 12.72 0.80 -9.29
CA ALA A 36 13.69 1.74 -8.72
C ALA A 36 14.79 1.05 -7.92
N VAL A 37 14.45 0.02 -7.11
CA VAL A 37 15.43 -0.83 -6.43
C VAL A 37 16.33 -1.56 -7.43
N SER A 38 15.74 -2.23 -8.42
CA SER A 38 16.50 -3.00 -9.43
C SER A 38 17.43 -2.13 -10.29
N ARG A 39 17.09 -0.86 -10.45
CA ARG A 39 17.87 0.13 -11.21
C ARG A 39 18.92 0.83 -10.36
N GLY A 40 18.95 0.60 -9.05
CA GLY A 40 19.92 1.22 -8.15
C GLY A 40 19.59 2.66 -7.75
N TYR A 41 18.40 3.18 -8.06
CA TYR A 41 18.05 4.58 -7.81
C TYR A 41 18.11 4.97 -6.33
N PHE A 42 17.80 4.04 -5.40
CA PHE A 42 17.96 4.31 -3.97
C PHE A 42 19.43 4.46 -3.57
N ALA A 43 20.31 3.60 -4.08
CA ALA A 43 21.74 3.66 -3.79
C ALA A 43 22.40 4.91 -4.37
N GLU A 44 21.96 5.36 -5.56
CA GLU A 44 22.36 6.64 -6.17
C GLU A 44 22.01 7.84 -5.28
N GLU A 45 20.89 7.76 -4.55
CA GLU A 45 20.45 8.75 -3.56
C GLU A 45 21.02 8.51 -2.14
N GLY A 46 21.97 7.58 -1.99
CA GLY A 46 22.63 7.29 -0.71
C GLY A 46 21.81 6.46 0.28
N ILE A 47 20.82 5.70 -0.20
CA ILE A 47 19.91 4.88 0.60
C ILE A 47 20.17 3.39 0.35
N ASP A 48 20.33 2.63 1.42
CA ASP A 48 20.24 1.17 1.42
C ASP A 48 18.82 0.77 1.83
N LEU A 49 18.01 0.35 0.86
CA LEU A 49 16.60 0.05 1.11
C LEU A 49 16.41 -1.45 1.34
N GLU A 50 16.06 -1.83 2.57
CA GLU A 50 15.53 -3.15 2.88
C GLU A 50 14.01 -3.15 2.68
N ILE A 51 13.49 -4.21 2.05
CA ILE A 51 12.05 -4.39 1.96
C ILE A 51 11.58 -5.67 2.67
N VAL A 52 10.66 -5.50 3.61
CA VAL A 52 10.06 -6.58 4.41
C VAL A 52 8.57 -6.74 4.04
N THR A 53 8.13 -7.98 3.82
CA THR A 53 6.70 -8.27 3.58
C THR A 53 6.00 -8.64 4.89
N GLY A 54 5.14 -7.75 5.39
CA GLY A 54 4.45 -7.88 6.68
C GLY A 54 3.26 -8.84 6.69
N GLY A 55 2.67 -9.15 5.53
CA GLY A 55 1.58 -10.13 5.42
C GLY A 55 0.23 -9.63 5.95
N GLY A 56 -0.05 -8.33 5.87
CA GLY A 56 -1.29 -7.70 6.30
C GLY A 56 -1.09 -6.26 6.77
N SER A 57 -2.11 -5.41 6.62
CA SER A 57 -2.03 -4.00 7.01
C SER A 57 -1.91 -3.78 8.51
N ASP A 58 -2.50 -4.66 9.31
CA ASP A 58 -2.35 -4.70 10.76
C ASP A 58 -0.89 -4.91 11.18
N LYS A 59 -0.22 -5.92 10.60
CA LYS A 59 1.19 -6.23 10.90
C LYS A 59 2.13 -5.14 10.39
N SER A 60 1.90 -4.63 9.18
CA SER A 60 2.69 -3.52 8.64
C SER A 60 2.53 -2.24 9.48
N MET A 61 1.34 -1.98 10.01
CA MET A 61 1.11 -0.84 10.91
C MET A 61 1.81 -1.04 12.25
N THR A 62 1.78 -2.24 12.82
CA THR A 62 2.53 -2.55 14.04
C THR A 62 4.01 -2.28 13.84
N ALA A 63 4.61 -2.75 12.74
CA ALA A 63 6.03 -2.51 12.44
C ALA A 63 6.37 -1.02 12.29
N LEU A 64 5.47 -0.23 11.70
CA LEU A 64 5.66 1.22 11.56
C LEU A 64 5.59 1.94 12.93
N ILE A 65 4.62 1.56 13.78
CA ILE A 65 4.43 2.19 15.10
C ILE A 65 5.53 1.78 16.08
N SER A 66 6.02 0.53 16.02
CA SER A 66 7.12 0.03 16.86
C SER A 66 8.49 0.60 16.48
N GLY A 67 8.63 1.14 15.26
CA GLY A 67 9.91 1.58 14.70
C GLY A 67 10.71 0.47 14.03
N ASP A 68 10.14 -0.72 13.87
CA ASP A 68 10.76 -1.81 13.09
C ASP A 68 10.77 -1.53 11.58
N ALA A 69 9.96 -0.57 11.12
CA ALA A 69 9.97 -0.05 9.76
C ALA A 69 9.90 1.49 9.76
N ASP A 70 10.69 2.12 8.89
CA ASP A 70 10.67 3.58 8.68
C ASP A 70 9.48 4.01 7.82
N PHE A 71 9.11 3.18 6.84
CA PHE A 71 8.01 3.42 5.92
C PHE A 71 7.17 2.16 5.79
N ALA A 72 5.88 2.34 5.48
CA ALA A 72 5.03 1.22 5.17
C ALA A 72 4.07 1.50 4.01
N LEU A 73 3.94 0.53 3.11
CA LEU A 73 2.99 0.54 2.01
C LEU A 73 1.75 -0.25 2.41
N MET A 74 0.67 0.47 2.70
CA MET A 74 -0.62 -0.10 3.08
C MET A 74 -1.77 0.83 2.67
N GLY A 75 -3.00 0.37 2.87
CA GLY A 75 -4.18 1.22 2.65
C GLY A 75 -4.32 2.29 3.74
N PRO A 76 -4.94 3.44 3.42
CA PRO A 76 -5.10 4.56 4.34
C PRO A 76 -6.11 4.28 5.48
N GLU A 77 -7.01 3.30 5.32
CA GLU A 77 -7.98 2.90 6.35
C GLU A 77 -7.31 2.47 7.65
N THR A 78 -6.13 1.85 7.55
CA THR A 78 -5.43 1.37 8.75
C THR A 78 -4.94 2.54 9.60
N GLY A 79 -4.51 3.63 8.97
CA GLY A 79 -4.17 4.87 9.69
C GLY A 79 -5.40 5.53 10.32
N VAL A 80 -6.55 5.49 9.65
CA VAL A 80 -7.82 5.97 10.20
C VAL A 80 -8.22 5.18 11.45
N TYR A 81 -8.04 3.85 11.46
CA TYR A 81 -8.32 3.03 12.64
C TYR A 81 -7.45 3.42 13.84
N VAL A 82 -6.14 3.56 13.64
CA VAL A 82 -5.20 3.98 14.70
C VAL A 82 -5.58 5.33 15.30
N VAL A 83 -5.94 6.30 14.46
CA VAL A 83 -6.38 7.63 14.91
C VAL A 83 -7.71 7.52 15.67
N ASN A 84 -8.66 6.73 15.16
CA ASN A 84 -9.97 6.55 15.79
C ASN A 84 -9.89 5.81 17.14
N GLU A 85 -8.89 4.97 17.34
CA GLU A 85 -8.57 4.32 18.62
C GLU A 85 -7.93 5.28 19.64
N GLY A 86 -7.64 6.52 19.25
CA GLY A 86 -7.11 7.56 20.14
C GLY A 86 -5.60 7.46 20.36
N SER A 87 -4.86 6.78 19.48
CA SER A 87 -3.40 6.70 19.60
C SER A 87 -2.75 8.08 19.41
N ALA A 88 -1.97 8.51 20.40
CA ALA A 88 -1.17 9.74 20.30
C ALA A 88 0.00 9.58 19.31
N ASN A 89 0.48 8.35 19.11
CA ASN A 89 1.47 8.01 18.10
C ASN A 89 0.75 7.41 16.90
N HIS A 90 0.46 8.23 15.89
CA HIS A 90 -0.23 7.81 14.68
C HIS A 90 0.68 7.99 13.46
N PRO A 91 0.54 7.12 12.44
CA PRO A 91 1.30 7.26 11.20
C PRO A 91 0.92 8.54 10.45
N MET A 92 1.81 8.97 9.56
CA MET A 92 1.54 10.04 8.61
C MET A 92 1.46 9.48 7.19
N ILE A 93 0.41 9.83 6.45
CA ILE A 93 0.30 9.49 5.03
C ILE A 93 1.03 10.56 4.23
N ILE A 94 2.15 10.19 3.60
CA ILE A 94 3.03 11.13 2.89
C ILE A 94 2.92 11.03 1.36
N GLY A 95 2.21 10.04 0.83
CA GLY A 95 2.12 9.83 -0.60
C GLY A 95 1.07 8.80 -1.01
N GLN A 96 0.55 8.94 -2.23
CA GLN A 96 -0.38 8.01 -2.84
C GLN A 96 0.30 7.25 -3.97
N LEU A 97 0.34 5.91 -3.90
CA LEU A 97 0.92 5.07 -4.95
C LEU A 97 -0.13 4.66 -6.00
N THR A 98 -1.34 4.29 -5.57
CA THR A 98 -2.41 3.80 -6.42
C THR A 98 -3.62 4.71 -6.35
N LYS A 99 -4.18 5.11 -7.50
CA LYS A 99 -5.36 5.98 -7.57
C LYS A 99 -6.69 5.24 -7.50
N ARG A 100 -6.73 3.96 -7.88
CA ARG A 100 -7.95 3.16 -7.96
C ARG A 100 -7.72 1.79 -7.34
N ASP A 101 -8.79 1.20 -6.82
CA ASP A 101 -8.82 -0.21 -6.46
C ASP A 101 -8.70 -1.05 -7.75
N GLY A 102 -7.75 -1.96 -7.78
CA GLY A 102 -7.52 -2.89 -8.89
C GLY A 102 -8.17 -4.26 -8.68
N SER A 103 -9.12 -4.36 -7.76
CA SER A 103 -9.86 -5.60 -7.50
C SER A 103 -10.86 -5.91 -8.61
N PHE A 104 -10.97 -7.20 -8.95
CA PHE A 104 -11.93 -7.72 -9.89
C PHE A 104 -12.88 -8.70 -9.19
N LEU A 105 -14.16 -8.66 -9.58
CA LEU A 105 -15.11 -9.71 -9.24
C LEU A 105 -15.02 -10.79 -10.33
N LEU A 106 -14.71 -12.01 -9.94
CA LEU A 106 -14.49 -13.13 -10.85
C LEU A 106 -15.46 -14.26 -10.51
N SER A 107 -16.11 -14.79 -11.54
CA SER A 107 -16.96 -15.98 -11.45
C SER A 107 -16.25 -17.18 -12.07
N ARG A 108 -16.49 -18.38 -11.52
CA ARG A 108 -16.07 -19.64 -12.14
C ARG A 108 -16.88 -19.97 -13.40
N GLU A 109 -18.12 -19.50 -13.43
CA GLU A 109 -19.05 -19.70 -14.54
C GLU A 109 -19.17 -18.41 -15.34
N LYS A 110 -19.30 -18.55 -16.66
CA LYS A 110 -19.50 -17.41 -17.56
C LYS A 110 -20.84 -16.75 -17.24
N THR A 111 -20.83 -15.42 -17.18
CA THR A 111 -22.04 -14.59 -17.07
C THR A 111 -21.99 -13.59 -18.21
N ASP A 112 -22.97 -13.64 -19.11
CA ASP A 112 -22.98 -12.77 -20.30
C ASP A 112 -23.49 -11.35 -19.97
N ASP A 113 -24.41 -11.21 -19.02
CA ASP A 113 -25.03 -9.94 -18.64
C ASP A 113 -25.03 -9.76 -17.11
N PHE A 114 -23.86 -9.63 -16.50
CA PHE A 114 -23.72 -9.51 -15.05
C PHE A 114 -24.51 -8.32 -14.49
N SER A 115 -25.37 -8.61 -13.51
CA SER A 115 -26.00 -7.65 -12.61
C SER A 115 -25.52 -7.87 -11.18
N TRP A 116 -25.41 -6.80 -10.39
CA TRP A 116 -25.08 -6.95 -8.97
C TRP A 116 -26.08 -7.86 -8.24
N GLU A 117 -27.36 -7.85 -8.64
CA GLU A 117 -28.39 -8.74 -8.09
C GLU A 117 -28.07 -10.24 -8.26
N ASP A 118 -27.21 -10.61 -9.21
CA ASP A 118 -26.79 -11.99 -9.42
C ASP A 118 -25.99 -12.54 -8.23
N LEU A 119 -25.45 -11.66 -7.38
CA LEU A 119 -24.77 -12.03 -6.14
C LEU A 119 -25.73 -12.40 -5.00
N ARG A 120 -27.03 -12.15 -5.14
CA ARG A 120 -28.01 -12.46 -4.09
C ARG A 120 -28.05 -13.96 -3.83
N GLY A 121 -27.81 -14.34 -2.58
CA GLY A 121 -27.76 -15.74 -2.16
C GLY A 121 -26.51 -16.50 -2.63
N LYS A 122 -25.54 -15.83 -3.26
CA LYS A 122 -24.24 -16.42 -3.61
C LYS A 122 -23.24 -16.21 -2.48
N SER A 123 -22.36 -17.19 -2.32
CA SER A 123 -21.16 -17.03 -1.49
C SER A 123 -20.06 -16.36 -2.33
N VAL A 124 -19.54 -15.24 -1.86
CA VAL A 124 -18.43 -14.52 -2.49
C VAL A 124 -17.22 -14.56 -1.57
N ILE A 125 -16.07 -14.96 -2.11
CA ILE A 125 -14.79 -14.87 -1.40
C ILE A 125 -14.31 -13.43 -1.54
N ALA A 126 -14.47 -12.64 -0.48
CA ALA A 126 -14.00 -11.27 -0.41
C ALA A 126 -12.60 -11.19 0.22
N GLY A 127 -12.06 -9.97 0.32
CA GLY A 127 -10.83 -9.70 1.06
C GLY A 127 -10.97 -9.94 2.56
N ARG A 128 -9.85 -9.86 3.29
CA ARG A 128 -9.82 -9.90 4.76
C ARG A 128 -10.74 -8.81 5.33
N ALA A 129 -11.58 -9.17 6.30
CA ALA A 129 -12.41 -8.21 7.03
C ALA A 129 -11.56 -7.08 7.63
N GLY A 130 -12.03 -5.84 7.50
CA GLY A 130 -11.30 -4.63 7.92
C GLY A 130 -10.17 -4.19 6.98
N GLY A 131 -9.88 -4.89 5.89
CA GLY A 131 -8.96 -4.40 4.85
C GLY A 131 -9.69 -3.66 3.73
N MET A 132 -8.97 -2.76 3.02
CA MET A 132 -9.51 -2.04 1.85
C MET A 132 -10.31 -2.91 0.87
N PRO A 133 -9.84 -4.09 0.41
CA PRO A 133 -10.56 -4.84 -0.63
C PRO A 133 -11.93 -5.31 -0.15
N TYR A 134 -12.04 -5.72 1.12
CA TYR A 134 -13.31 -6.08 1.73
C TYR A 134 -14.22 -4.85 1.85
N MET A 135 -13.70 -3.74 2.39
CA MET A 135 -14.49 -2.51 2.54
C MET A 135 -15.02 -1.98 1.21
N THR A 136 -14.20 -1.95 0.17
CA THR A 136 -14.62 -1.53 -1.18
C THR A 136 -15.71 -2.45 -1.71
N PHE A 137 -15.56 -3.77 -1.57
CA PHE A 137 -16.58 -4.72 -1.99
C PHE A 137 -17.90 -4.49 -1.27
N ILE A 138 -17.89 -4.34 0.05
CA ILE A 138 -19.09 -4.07 0.85
C ILE A 138 -19.73 -2.73 0.46
N TYR A 139 -18.92 -1.68 0.26
CA TYR A 139 -19.39 -0.38 -0.21
C TYR A 139 -20.13 -0.50 -1.55
N VAL A 140 -19.58 -1.27 -2.49
CA VAL A 140 -20.19 -1.49 -3.80
C VAL A 140 -21.48 -2.31 -3.69
N LEU A 141 -21.53 -3.35 -2.85
CA LEU A 141 -22.76 -4.10 -2.59
C LEU A 141 -23.87 -3.19 -2.06
N LEU A 142 -23.57 -2.40 -1.02
CA LEU A 142 -24.54 -1.49 -0.40
C LEU A 142 -25.05 -0.43 -1.39
N LYS A 143 -24.16 0.11 -2.22
CA LYS A 143 -24.51 1.08 -3.27
C LYS A 143 -25.47 0.50 -4.32
N ASN A 144 -25.44 -0.82 -4.51
CA ASN A 144 -26.34 -1.54 -5.43
C ASN A 144 -27.54 -2.19 -4.71
N GLY A 145 -27.86 -1.78 -3.48
CA GLY A 145 -29.04 -2.26 -2.74
C GLY A 145 -28.90 -3.67 -2.15
N LEU A 146 -27.70 -4.25 -2.19
CA LEU A 146 -27.40 -5.53 -1.58
C LEU A 146 -26.90 -5.36 -0.16
N LYS A 147 -27.20 -6.35 0.69
CA LYS A 147 -26.69 -6.41 2.05
C LYS A 147 -25.81 -7.65 2.20
N PRO A 148 -24.63 -7.53 2.81
CA PRO A 148 -23.88 -8.68 3.28
C PRO A 148 -24.77 -9.49 4.24
N GLY A 149 -24.78 -10.81 4.06
CA GLY A 149 -25.54 -11.76 4.87
C GLY A 149 -24.64 -12.65 5.70
#